data_AF-A0A521WKZ4-F1
#
_entry.id   AF-A0A521WKZ4-F1
#
_cell.length_a   1.000
_cell.length_b   1.000
_cell.length_c   1.000
_cell.angle_alpha   90.00
_cell.angle_beta   90.00
_cell.angle_gamma   90.00
#
_symmetry.space_group_name_H-M   'P 1'
#
loop_
_entity.id
_entity.type
_entity.pdbx_description
1 polymer ?
#
loop_
_entity_poly.entity_id
_entity_poly.type
_entity_poly.pdbx_seq_one_letter_code
_entity_poly.pdbx_strand_id
1 'polypeptide(L)'
;SQQAHCFDFSSDCRTLRDESRQRTAAPGNAIHTRPNNVRDVPNRPKDGLLPPEFGGPELTFIPKAAYGRDKRYHTGKAMLQIEAGEEETSLIRGLLRQQSVNFLFGEEGSGKSLLAMNLAISVATGASRFLEFDICTHGKTLYLNNELPFREFLARFKTMAEALPEQQAERLTQLLVPENVPQFESYWDEINELCRTEKPALVVLDCLYWSHNRGENNSSGMKAILRQFTSLRDAHKLALLILHHTNKGSRYRGLHNNNMRGSGVFGAASDTTLELRRSEKDETKRLFKPTKLRYNNDAMRSPRLLSLADNSLWFVDNGAADEDEHIAKAQTSKEEINLTEIVQQGETLTREEILKRCMAMGFSERTVDRNLKQAKKTGLLKSPRKGVYVG
;
A
#
# COMPACT_ATOMS: atom_id res chain seq x y z
N SER A 1 6.17 -58.17 -9.41
CA SER A 1 5.73 -58.80 -8.17
C SER A 1 5.12 -57.73 -7.26
N GLN A 2 3.80 -57.80 -7.08
CA GLN A 2 2.95 -57.24 -5.99
C GLN A 2 3.07 -55.74 -5.62
N GLN A 3 2.00 -54.99 -5.33
CA GLN A 3 0.56 -55.07 -5.58
C GLN A 3 -0.03 -53.72 -5.11
N ALA A 4 -1.06 -53.25 -5.80
CA ALA A 4 -1.80 -52.01 -5.54
C ALA A 4 -2.77 -52.11 -4.35
N HIS A 5 -3.22 -50.97 -3.82
CA HIS A 5 -4.59 -50.82 -3.29
C HIS A 5 -5.10 -49.38 -3.47
N CYS A 6 -5.98 -49.21 -4.47
CA CYS A 6 -7.03 -48.18 -4.50
C CYS A 6 -8.19 -48.66 -3.60
N PHE A 7 -8.86 -47.72 -2.93
CA PHE A 7 -10.17 -47.98 -2.33
C PHE A 7 -11.19 -47.01 -2.95
N ASP A 8 -12.06 -47.60 -3.77
CA ASP A 8 -13.34 -47.08 -4.20
C ASP A 8 -14.40 -47.75 -3.31
N PHE A 9 -15.43 -47.01 -2.90
CA PHE A 9 -16.63 -47.60 -2.30
C PHE A 9 -17.87 -46.94 -2.89
N SER A 10 -18.54 -47.70 -3.76
CA SER A 10 -19.95 -47.59 -4.05
C SER A 10 -20.63 -48.88 -3.59
N SER A 11 -21.81 -48.78 -2.98
CA SER A 11 -22.94 -49.72 -3.15
C SER A 11 -24.11 -49.37 -2.22
N ASP A 12 -25.18 -48.89 -2.85
CA ASP A 12 -26.53 -49.47 -2.86
C ASP A 12 -27.35 -49.79 -1.60
N CYS A 13 -28.64 -49.43 -1.77
CA CYS A 13 -29.83 -50.22 -1.44
C CYS A 13 -30.37 -50.22 0.00
N ARG A 14 -31.49 -49.51 0.24
CA ARG A 14 -32.85 -50.10 0.20
C ARG A 14 -33.93 -49.16 0.74
N THR A 15 -35.02 -49.16 -0.01
CA THR A 15 -36.40 -48.79 0.30
C THR A 15 -36.93 -49.31 1.65
N LEU A 16 -37.68 -48.49 2.38
CA LEU A 16 -38.85 -48.94 3.15
C LEU A 16 -39.96 -47.87 3.12
N ARG A 17 -41.16 -48.36 2.81
CA ARG A 17 -42.46 -47.69 2.79
C ARG A 17 -43.10 -47.67 4.18
N ASP A 18 -44.23 -46.96 4.24
CA ASP A 18 -45.38 -47.13 5.15
C ASP A 18 -45.23 -46.55 6.56
N GLU A 19 -46.22 -45.93 7.20
CA GLU A 19 -47.63 -45.69 6.85
C GLU A 19 -48.20 -44.72 7.91
N SER A 20 -48.99 -43.75 7.45
CA SER A 20 -50.31 -43.42 8.00
C SER A 20 -50.47 -42.79 9.41
N ARG A 21 -51.15 -41.64 9.43
CA ARG A 21 -52.37 -41.34 10.23
C ARG A 21 -52.85 -39.93 9.86
N GLN A 22 -53.85 -39.86 8.97
CA GLN A 22 -55.29 -39.68 9.28
C GLN A 22 -55.64 -38.23 9.68
N ARG A 23 -56.28 -37.48 8.75
CA ARG A 23 -57.72 -37.11 8.73
C ARG A 23 -57.86 -35.66 9.25
N THR A 24 -58.49 -34.70 8.58
CA THR A 24 -59.78 -34.69 7.86
C THR A 24 -59.86 -33.58 6.80
N ALA A 25 -60.55 -33.89 5.69
CA ALA A 25 -61.08 -32.97 4.65
C ALA A 25 -62.20 -32.05 5.23
N ALA A 26 -62.71 -30.98 4.62
CA ALA A 26 -62.95 -30.56 3.21
C ALA A 26 -63.46 -29.07 3.23
N PRO A 27 -64.03 -28.47 2.17
CA PRO A 27 -63.63 -28.35 0.74
C PRO A 27 -63.78 -26.91 0.16
N GLY A 28 -63.28 -26.72 -1.07
CA GLY A 28 -63.85 -25.78 -2.06
C GLY A 28 -63.18 -24.40 -2.12
N ASN A 29 -62.69 -23.88 -3.24
CA ASN A 29 -62.79 -24.29 -4.63
C ASN A 29 -61.48 -23.97 -5.36
N ALA A 30 -61.08 -24.94 -6.18
CA ALA A 30 -60.07 -24.80 -7.21
C ALA A 30 -60.60 -23.94 -8.38
N ILE A 31 -59.68 -23.32 -9.12
CA ILE A 31 -59.51 -23.35 -10.58
C ILE A 31 -58.26 -22.48 -10.82
N HIS A 32 -57.09 -23.10 -11.04
CA HIS A 32 -56.48 -23.40 -12.35
C HIS A 32 -56.00 -22.11 -13.06
N THR A 33 -54.74 -21.92 -13.47
CA THR A 33 -53.74 -22.86 -14.00
C THR A 33 -52.33 -22.23 -13.99
N ARG A 34 -51.32 -23.06 -13.67
CA ARG A 34 -49.86 -22.90 -13.90
C ARG A 34 -49.53 -22.89 -15.43
N PRO A 35 -48.27 -22.79 -15.96
CA PRO A 35 -46.97 -22.95 -15.29
C PRO A 35 -45.74 -22.11 -15.80
N ASN A 36 -44.69 -22.15 -14.96
CA ASN A 36 -43.24 -22.26 -15.25
C ASN A 36 -42.56 -21.30 -16.26
N ASN A 37 -41.62 -20.48 -15.78
CA ASN A 37 -40.17 -20.83 -15.74
C ASN A 37 -39.28 -19.64 -15.33
N VAL A 38 -38.40 -19.93 -14.37
CA VAL A 38 -36.99 -19.49 -14.18
C VAL A 38 -36.61 -18.09 -14.68
N ARG A 39 -36.21 -17.21 -13.74
CA ARG A 39 -34.93 -16.46 -13.79
C ARG A 39 -34.68 -15.65 -12.51
N ASP A 40 -33.45 -15.85 -12.02
CA ASP A 40 -32.58 -14.89 -11.33
C ASP A 40 -32.94 -14.44 -9.90
N VAL A 41 -32.20 -15.04 -8.97
CA VAL A 41 -32.03 -14.64 -7.57
C VAL A 41 -31.58 -13.17 -7.54
N PRO A 42 -32.31 -12.26 -6.88
CA PRO A 42 -31.83 -10.90 -6.72
C PRO A 42 -30.61 -10.90 -5.80
N ASN A 43 -29.54 -10.34 -6.32
CA ASN A 43 -28.27 -10.06 -5.65
C ASN A 43 -28.54 -9.16 -4.43
N ARG A 44 -28.88 -9.76 -3.29
CA ARG A 44 -29.06 -9.06 -2.01
C ARG A 44 -27.67 -8.81 -1.44
N PRO A 45 -27.27 -7.56 -1.14
CA PRO A 45 -25.99 -7.31 -0.49
C PRO A 45 -25.96 -8.05 0.84
N LYS A 46 -24.94 -8.88 1.04
CA LYS A 46 -24.63 -9.45 2.36
C LYS A 46 -24.29 -8.30 3.30
N ASP A 47 -24.99 -8.28 4.43
CA ASP A 47 -24.75 -7.53 5.66
C ASP A 47 -23.62 -6.47 5.62
N GLY A 48 -24.00 -5.19 5.62
CA GLY A 48 -23.07 -4.10 5.86
C GLY A 48 -23.50 -2.75 5.27
N LEU A 49 -23.99 -1.86 6.15
CA LEU A 49 -24.18 -0.42 5.92
C LEU A 49 -24.93 -0.05 4.64
N LEU A 50 -26.27 0.00 4.72
CA LEU A 50 -27.06 0.78 3.77
C LEU A 50 -26.58 2.25 3.81
N PRO A 51 -26.55 2.96 2.67
CA PRO A 51 -26.32 4.40 2.68
C PRO A 51 -27.32 5.07 3.64
N PRO A 52 -26.95 6.21 4.26
CA PRO A 52 -27.86 6.93 5.15
C PRO A 52 -29.18 7.14 4.41
N GLU A 53 -30.31 6.92 5.10
CA GLU A 53 -31.63 7.15 4.53
C GLU A 53 -31.66 8.55 3.92
N PHE A 54 -31.81 8.63 2.60
CA PHE A 54 -31.92 9.90 1.88
C PHE A 54 -33.33 10.48 2.08
N GLY A 55 -33.68 10.79 3.33
CA GLY A 55 -34.90 11.50 3.70
C GLY A 55 -34.68 12.99 3.61
N GLY A 56 -35.14 13.62 2.53
CA GLY A 56 -35.14 15.08 2.36
C GLY A 56 -36.50 15.56 1.83
N PRO A 57 -36.79 16.87 1.92
CA PRO A 57 -38.01 17.43 1.36
C PRO A 57 -38.08 17.11 -0.13
N GLU A 58 -39.29 16.88 -0.64
CA GLU A 58 -39.55 16.58 -2.05
C GLU A 58 -39.03 17.75 -2.92
N LEU A 59 -37.90 17.54 -3.58
CA LEU A 59 -37.28 18.56 -4.42
C LEU A 59 -37.99 18.61 -5.77
N THR A 60 -38.50 19.79 -6.15
CA THR A 60 -38.93 20.05 -7.52
C THR A 60 -37.73 20.00 -8.47
N PHE A 61 -37.64 18.94 -9.27
CA PHE A 61 -36.60 18.79 -10.29
C PHE A 61 -36.86 19.76 -11.47
N ILE A 62 -35.81 20.45 -11.90
CA ILE A 62 -35.86 21.27 -13.12
C ILE A 62 -36.01 20.31 -14.34
N PRO A 63 -37.02 20.50 -15.20
CA PRO A 63 -37.25 19.62 -16.34
C PRO A 63 -36.06 19.51 -17.31
N LYS A 64 -35.91 18.33 -17.90
CA LYS A 64 -34.82 17.81 -18.74
C LYS A 64 -34.38 18.68 -19.94
N ALA A 65 -35.11 19.74 -20.26
CA ALA A 65 -34.95 20.51 -21.51
C ALA A 65 -33.80 21.54 -21.50
N ALA A 66 -33.11 21.76 -20.37
CA ALA A 66 -32.13 22.84 -20.23
C ALA A 66 -30.66 22.47 -20.48
N TYR A 67 -30.32 21.18 -20.63
CA TYR A 67 -28.92 20.77 -20.84
C TYR A 67 -28.66 20.42 -22.30
N GLY A 68 -27.91 21.28 -22.97
CA GLY A 68 -27.43 21.05 -24.34
C GLY A 68 -26.70 19.71 -24.45
N ARG A 69 -26.81 19.07 -25.63
CA ARG A 69 -26.17 17.78 -25.96
C ARG A 69 -24.65 17.94 -26.15
N ASP A 70 -23.96 18.49 -25.17
CA ASP A 70 -22.51 18.51 -25.19
C ASP A 70 -22.01 17.12 -24.80
N LYS A 71 -21.42 16.39 -25.76
CA LYS A 71 -20.99 14.98 -25.63
C LYS A 71 -19.86 14.76 -24.61
N ARG A 72 -19.50 15.77 -23.82
CA ARG A 72 -18.36 15.76 -22.89
C ARG A 72 -18.70 15.27 -21.47
N TYR A 73 -19.98 15.00 -21.18
CA TYR A 73 -20.41 14.51 -19.86
C TYR A 73 -21.62 13.58 -19.96
N HIS A 74 -21.71 12.64 -19.01
CA HIS A 74 -22.86 11.75 -18.84
C HIS A 74 -23.63 12.16 -17.58
N THR A 75 -24.97 12.16 -17.64
CA THR A 75 -25.78 12.25 -16.41
C THR A 75 -25.59 10.99 -15.57
N GLY A 76 -25.77 11.06 -14.25
CA GLY A 76 -25.68 9.88 -13.39
C GLY A 76 -26.59 8.72 -13.85
N LYS A 77 -27.76 9.03 -14.41
CA LYS A 77 -28.66 8.02 -15.00
C LYS A 77 -28.11 7.41 -16.30
N ALA A 78 -27.44 8.20 -17.13
CA ALA A 78 -26.79 7.69 -18.34
C ALA A 78 -25.56 6.82 -17.99
N MET A 79 -24.84 7.14 -16.91
CA MET A 79 -23.71 6.34 -16.44
C MET A 79 -24.13 4.90 -16.08
N LEU A 80 -25.34 4.70 -15.53
CA LEU A 80 -25.87 3.37 -15.20
C LEU A 80 -26.12 2.48 -16.43
N GLN A 81 -26.17 3.07 -17.62
CA GLN A 81 -26.42 2.36 -18.88
C GLN A 81 -25.12 2.04 -19.63
N ILE A 82 -23.97 2.51 -19.13
CA ILE A 82 -22.67 2.21 -19.72
C ILE A 82 -22.24 0.85 -19.17
N GLU A 83 -22.05 -0.12 -20.07
CA GLU A 83 -21.45 -1.40 -19.73
C GLU A 83 -19.96 -1.17 -19.37
N ALA A 84 -19.61 -1.43 -18.12
CA ALA A 84 -18.21 -1.47 -17.70
C ALA A 84 -17.61 -2.81 -18.16
N GLY A 85 -16.56 -2.77 -18.98
CA GLY A 85 -15.88 -3.99 -19.42
C GLY A 85 -15.32 -4.80 -18.24
N GLU A 86 -15.37 -6.13 -18.35
CA GLU A 86 -14.92 -7.08 -17.31
C GLU A 86 -13.41 -7.40 -17.36
N GLU A 87 -12.57 -6.51 -17.92
CA GLU A 87 -11.13 -6.79 -17.99
C GLU A 87 -10.51 -6.86 -16.58
N GLU A 88 -9.71 -7.91 -16.31
CA GLU A 88 -8.91 -7.99 -15.10
C GLU A 88 -7.87 -6.87 -15.13
N THR A 89 -8.01 -5.92 -14.22
CA THR A 89 -7.18 -4.71 -14.15
C THR A 89 -6.12 -4.79 -13.07
N SER A 90 -5.97 -5.93 -12.39
CA SER A 90 -4.95 -6.15 -11.37
C SER A 90 -3.65 -6.63 -12.01
N LEU A 91 -2.53 -6.03 -11.60
CA LEU A 91 -1.22 -6.64 -11.81
C LEU A 91 -1.02 -7.72 -10.73
N ILE A 92 -1.29 -7.35 -9.48
CA ILE A 92 -1.26 -8.22 -8.29
C ILE A 92 -2.58 -8.00 -7.55
N ARG A 93 -3.40 -9.04 -7.42
CA ARG A 93 -4.73 -8.94 -6.81
C ARG A 93 -4.63 -8.43 -5.38
N GLY A 94 -5.43 -7.42 -5.05
CA GLY A 94 -5.44 -6.82 -3.71
C GLY A 94 -4.26 -5.88 -3.41
N LEU A 95 -3.26 -5.78 -4.29
CA LEU A 95 -2.05 -4.99 -4.04
C LEU A 95 -1.81 -3.91 -5.11
N LEU A 96 -1.52 -4.30 -6.36
CA LEU A 96 -1.15 -3.38 -7.45
C LEU A 96 -2.09 -3.56 -8.65
N ARG A 97 -2.60 -2.46 -9.22
CA ARG A 97 -3.35 -2.49 -10.47
C ARG A 97 -2.42 -2.31 -11.67
N GLN A 98 -2.84 -2.78 -12.84
CA GLN A 98 -2.31 -2.27 -14.10
C GLN A 98 -2.56 -0.76 -14.19
N GLN A 99 -1.78 -0.05 -15.02
CA GLN A 99 -1.98 1.38 -15.25
C GLN A 99 -2.07 2.17 -13.94
N SER A 100 -1.11 1.95 -13.02
CA SER A 100 -1.10 2.58 -11.70
C SER A 100 0.28 3.11 -11.33
N VAL A 101 0.32 4.17 -10.50
CA VAL A 101 1.56 4.70 -9.89
C VAL A 101 1.61 4.30 -8.43
N ASN A 102 2.60 3.50 -8.06
CA ASN A 102 2.70 2.90 -6.74
C ASN A 102 4.03 3.24 -6.08
N PHE A 103 4.03 3.21 -4.75
CA PHE A 103 5.22 3.47 -3.94
C PHE A 103 5.50 2.31 -2.99
N LEU A 104 6.76 1.90 -2.90
CA LEU A 104 7.29 1.06 -1.83
C LEU A 104 8.28 1.89 -1.02
N PHE A 105 7.94 2.21 0.22
CA PHE A 105 8.79 3.06 1.06
C PHE A 105 9.14 2.40 2.39
N GLY A 106 10.20 2.90 3.01
CA GLY A 106 10.81 2.25 4.17
C GLY A 106 12.17 2.85 4.49
N GLU A 107 12.64 2.62 5.71
CA GLU A 107 13.97 3.06 6.15
C GLU A 107 15.09 2.45 5.30
N GLU A 108 16.27 3.06 5.34
CA GLU A 108 17.47 2.50 4.72
C GLU A 108 17.74 1.09 5.28
N GLY A 109 18.22 0.19 4.42
CA GLY A 109 18.49 -1.19 4.83
C GLY A 109 17.27 -2.05 5.17
N SER A 110 16.03 -1.58 4.97
CA SER A 110 14.83 -2.40 5.24
C SER A 110 14.61 -3.56 4.26
N GLY A 111 15.28 -3.54 3.10
CA GLY A 111 15.19 -4.57 2.06
C GLY A 111 14.23 -4.24 0.91
N LYS A 112 13.85 -2.96 0.73
CA LYS A 112 12.94 -2.51 -0.36
C LYS A 112 13.40 -2.99 -1.73
N SER A 113 14.66 -2.76 -2.08
CA SER A 113 15.24 -3.17 -3.37
C SER A 113 15.15 -4.68 -3.57
N LEU A 114 15.42 -5.47 -2.54
CA LEU A 114 15.29 -6.94 -2.62
C LEU A 114 13.84 -7.36 -2.86
N LEU A 115 12.88 -6.76 -2.15
CA LEU A 115 11.46 -7.04 -2.33
C LEU A 115 10.96 -6.62 -3.72
N ALA A 116 11.45 -5.48 -4.22
CA ALA A 116 11.14 -4.98 -5.56
C ALA A 116 11.73 -5.87 -6.66
N MET A 117 12.95 -6.39 -6.46
CA MET A 117 13.56 -7.40 -7.34
C MET A 117 12.76 -8.71 -7.33
N ASN A 118 12.39 -9.24 -6.15
CA ASN A 118 11.52 -10.42 -6.06
C ASN A 118 10.22 -10.21 -6.86
N LEU A 119 9.60 -9.04 -6.74
CA LEU A 119 8.38 -8.72 -7.49
C LEU A 119 8.64 -8.66 -9.01
N ALA A 120 9.65 -7.91 -9.45
CA ALA A 120 9.97 -7.77 -10.86
C ALA A 120 10.26 -9.13 -11.51
N ILE A 121 11.07 -9.95 -10.84
CA ILE A 121 11.35 -11.34 -11.26
C ILE A 121 10.04 -12.14 -11.34
N SER A 122 9.20 -12.11 -10.29
CA SER A 122 7.95 -12.88 -10.27
C SER A 122 7.01 -12.53 -11.42
N VAL A 123 6.88 -11.25 -11.76
CA VAL A 123 6.04 -10.78 -12.89
C VAL A 123 6.67 -11.17 -14.23
N ALA A 124 8.00 -11.05 -14.38
CA ALA A 124 8.72 -11.40 -15.61
C ALA A 124 8.70 -12.90 -15.90
N THR A 125 8.84 -13.74 -14.87
CA THR A 125 8.93 -15.19 -15.02
C THR A 125 7.59 -15.91 -15.03
N GLY A 126 6.50 -15.18 -14.75
CA GLY A 126 5.15 -15.74 -14.72
C GLY A 126 4.89 -16.60 -13.49
N ALA A 127 5.45 -16.23 -12.34
CA ALA A 127 5.10 -16.85 -11.06
C ALA A 127 3.63 -16.59 -10.75
N SER A 128 2.90 -17.58 -10.23
CA SER A 128 1.47 -17.42 -9.92
C SER A 128 1.23 -16.44 -8.76
N ARG A 129 2.20 -16.27 -7.87
CA ARG A 129 2.08 -15.44 -6.68
C ARG A 129 3.33 -14.60 -6.41
N PHE A 130 3.10 -13.46 -5.78
CA PHE A 130 4.11 -12.66 -5.11
C PHE A 130 3.73 -12.59 -3.63
N LEU A 131 4.57 -13.15 -2.76
CA LEU A 131 4.17 -13.45 -1.38
C LEU A 131 2.86 -14.28 -1.39
N GLU A 132 1.85 -13.90 -0.61
CA GLU A 132 0.52 -14.53 -0.62
C GLU A 132 -0.48 -13.86 -1.57
N PHE A 133 -0.04 -12.98 -2.48
CA PHE A 133 -0.92 -12.29 -3.42
C PHE A 133 -0.81 -12.89 -4.83
N ASP A 134 -1.97 -13.16 -5.46
CA ASP A 134 -2.01 -13.71 -6.81
C ASP A 134 -1.56 -12.65 -7.84
N ILE A 135 -0.60 -13.01 -8.69
CA ILE A 135 -0.20 -12.19 -9.83
C ILE A 135 -1.19 -12.49 -10.96
N CYS A 136 -1.92 -11.46 -11.39
CA CYS A 136 -2.98 -11.60 -12.40
C CYS A 136 -2.49 -11.21 -13.80
N THR A 137 -1.39 -10.46 -13.90
CA THR A 137 -0.80 -10.06 -15.17
C THR A 137 0.70 -10.35 -15.16
N HIS A 138 1.18 -11.02 -16.20
CA HIS A 138 2.60 -11.26 -16.44
C HIS A 138 3.07 -10.50 -17.67
N GLY A 139 4.38 -10.29 -17.78
CA GLY A 139 4.97 -9.65 -18.95
C GLY A 139 6.34 -9.08 -18.64
N LYS A 140 6.88 -8.34 -19.61
CA LYS A 140 8.18 -7.69 -19.44
C LYS A 140 8.18 -6.76 -18.25
N THR A 141 9.30 -6.72 -17.54
CA THR A 141 9.52 -5.76 -16.45
C THR A 141 10.79 -4.99 -16.71
N LEU A 142 10.77 -3.68 -16.50
CA LEU A 142 11.95 -2.82 -16.60
C LEU A 142 12.38 -2.40 -15.20
N TYR A 143 13.58 -2.79 -14.78
CA TYR A 143 14.14 -2.41 -13.48
C TYR A 143 15.22 -1.33 -13.67
N LEU A 144 14.91 -0.12 -13.23
CA LEU A 144 15.81 1.03 -13.26
C LEU A 144 16.53 1.13 -11.91
N ASN A 145 17.78 0.65 -11.89
CA ASN A 145 18.65 0.70 -10.72
C ASN A 145 19.48 1.99 -10.72
N ASN A 146 19.14 2.92 -9.83
CA ASN A 146 19.77 4.22 -9.63
C ASN A 146 20.55 4.30 -8.30
N GLU A 147 20.37 3.37 -7.37
CA GLU A 147 20.95 3.42 -6.03
C GLU A 147 22.23 2.58 -5.89
N LEU A 148 22.28 1.38 -6.48
CA LEU A 148 23.38 0.44 -6.28
C LEU A 148 24.36 0.44 -7.47
N PRO A 149 25.66 0.23 -7.23
CA PRO A 149 26.58 -0.15 -8.30
C PRO A 149 26.10 -1.43 -9.00
N PHE A 150 26.20 -1.47 -10.34
CA PHE A 150 25.68 -2.58 -11.14
C PHE A 150 26.21 -3.96 -10.71
N ARG A 151 27.47 -4.04 -10.27
CA ARG A 151 28.08 -5.28 -9.75
C ARG A 151 27.35 -5.83 -8.52
N GLU A 152 26.94 -4.97 -7.60
CA GLU A 152 26.22 -5.36 -6.38
C GLU A 152 24.78 -5.77 -6.71
N PHE A 153 24.14 -5.06 -7.65
CA PHE A 153 22.84 -5.47 -8.18
C PHE A 153 22.92 -6.86 -8.84
N LEU A 154 23.91 -7.08 -9.69
CA LEU A 154 24.13 -8.35 -10.40
C LEU A 154 24.37 -9.51 -9.43
N ALA A 155 25.15 -9.30 -8.36
CA ALA A 155 25.38 -10.32 -7.35
C ALA A 155 24.06 -10.78 -6.70
N ARG A 156 23.23 -9.82 -6.25
CA ARG A 156 21.91 -10.11 -5.67
C ARG A 156 20.99 -10.79 -6.67
N PHE A 157 20.99 -10.32 -7.91
CA PHE A 157 20.17 -10.89 -8.98
C PHE A 157 20.53 -12.35 -9.26
N LYS A 158 21.83 -12.67 -9.34
CA LYS A 158 22.29 -14.05 -9.54
C LYS A 158 21.83 -14.96 -8.42
N THR A 159 21.99 -14.55 -7.16
CA THR A 159 21.51 -15.32 -5.99
C THR A 159 20.00 -15.58 -6.06
N MET A 160 19.20 -14.60 -6.46
CA MET A 160 17.75 -14.80 -6.62
C MET A 160 17.40 -15.71 -7.80
N ALA A 161 18.14 -15.58 -8.91
CA ALA A 161 17.92 -16.36 -10.12
C ALA A 161 18.27 -17.84 -9.95
N GLU A 162 19.30 -18.15 -9.16
CA GLU A 162 19.69 -19.53 -8.82
C GLU A 162 18.59 -20.29 -8.07
N ALA A 163 17.71 -19.59 -7.37
CA ALA A 163 16.59 -20.19 -6.64
C ALA A 163 15.35 -20.44 -7.53
N LEU A 164 15.36 -19.99 -8.78
CA LEU A 164 14.23 -20.18 -9.69
C LEU A 164 14.21 -21.60 -10.27
N PRO A 165 13.02 -22.21 -10.44
CA PRO A 165 12.86 -23.37 -11.29
C PRO A 165 13.38 -23.10 -12.72
N GLU A 166 13.99 -24.09 -13.36
CA GLU A 166 14.61 -23.96 -14.69
C GLU A 166 13.68 -23.31 -15.74
N GLN A 167 12.42 -23.75 -15.80
CA GLN A 167 11.40 -23.20 -16.71
C GLN A 167 11.10 -21.70 -16.46
N GLN A 168 11.24 -21.23 -15.22
CA GLN A 168 11.07 -19.82 -14.87
C GLN A 168 12.34 -19.02 -15.17
N ALA A 169 13.51 -19.61 -14.97
CA ALA A 169 14.79 -18.97 -15.27
C ALA A 169 14.92 -18.59 -16.76
N GLU A 170 14.43 -19.43 -17.68
CA GLU A 170 14.41 -19.10 -19.13
C GLU A 170 13.62 -17.83 -19.45
N ARG A 171 12.61 -17.51 -18.63
CA ARG A 171 11.75 -16.33 -18.78
C ARG A 171 12.37 -15.06 -18.21
N LEU A 172 13.56 -15.12 -17.60
CA LEU A 172 14.30 -13.93 -17.18
C LEU A 172 14.64 -13.00 -18.36
N THR A 173 14.57 -13.49 -19.60
CA THR A 173 14.60 -12.66 -20.82
C THR A 173 13.53 -11.55 -20.85
N GLN A 174 12.47 -11.68 -20.04
CA GLN A 174 11.43 -10.65 -19.89
C GLN A 174 11.81 -9.56 -18.88
N LEU A 175 12.84 -9.76 -18.04
CA LEU A 175 13.34 -8.75 -17.12
C LEU A 175 14.46 -7.94 -17.79
N LEU A 176 14.20 -6.67 -18.00
CA LEU A 176 15.12 -5.72 -18.60
C LEU A 176 15.78 -4.87 -17.50
N VAL A 177 17.11 -4.83 -17.51
CA VAL A 177 17.89 -4.04 -16.56
C VAL A 177 18.98 -3.28 -17.32
N PRO A 178 18.82 -1.96 -17.55
CA PRO A 178 19.89 -1.15 -18.11
C PRO A 178 21.11 -1.16 -17.18
N GLU A 179 22.31 -1.28 -17.75
CA GLU A 179 23.56 -1.29 -16.98
C GLU A 179 23.83 0.05 -16.29
N ASN A 180 23.45 1.15 -16.95
CA ASN A 180 23.59 2.50 -16.44
C ASN A 180 22.25 3.22 -16.54
N VAL A 181 21.82 3.84 -15.43
CA VAL A 181 20.61 4.67 -15.37
C VAL A 181 21.02 6.08 -14.92
N PRO A 182 21.15 7.04 -15.85
CA PRO A 182 21.42 8.43 -15.52
C PRO A 182 20.29 9.07 -14.69
N GLN A 183 20.50 10.33 -14.34
CA GLN A 183 19.44 11.15 -13.75
C GLN A 183 18.23 11.22 -14.68
N PHE A 184 17.06 11.18 -14.09
CA PHE A 184 15.80 10.96 -14.78
C PHE A 184 15.46 12.08 -15.76
N GLU A 185 15.77 13.34 -15.40
CA GLU A 185 15.54 14.46 -16.32
C GLU A 185 16.29 14.32 -17.65
N SER A 186 17.46 13.68 -17.65
CA SER A 186 18.28 13.45 -18.85
C SER A 186 18.03 12.10 -19.53
N TYR A 187 17.30 11.19 -18.90
CA TYR A 187 17.09 9.82 -19.37
C TYR A 187 15.62 9.52 -19.72
N TRP A 188 14.77 10.54 -19.64
CA TRP A 188 13.32 10.39 -19.77
C TRP A 188 12.88 9.92 -21.16
N ASP A 189 13.52 10.45 -22.20
CA ASP A 189 13.17 10.11 -23.58
C ASP A 189 13.59 8.66 -23.90
N GLU A 190 14.75 8.23 -23.40
CA GLU A 190 15.21 6.85 -23.50
C GLU A 190 14.30 5.89 -22.73
N ILE A 191 13.86 6.24 -21.51
CA ILE A 191 12.88 5.45 -20.76
C ILE A 191 11.57 5.33 -21.56
N ASN A 192 11.09 6.43 -22.15
CA ASN A 192 9.88 6.41 -22.96
C ASN A 192 10.04 5.53 -24.20
N GLU A 193 11.20 5.60 -24.87
CA GLU A 193 11.49 4.77 -26.04
C GLU A 193 11.60 3.29 -25.69
N LEU A 194 12.26 2.97 -24.58
CA LEU A 194 12.30 1.60 -24.03
C LEU A 194 10.89 1.11 -23.71
N CYS A 195 10.07 1.91 -23.04
CA CYS A 195 8.69 1.53 -22.73
C CYS A 195 7.85 1.35 -24.00
N ARG A 196 8.04 2.18 -25.02
CA ARG A 196 7.36 2.10 -26.32
C ARG A 196 7.69 0.81 -27.07
N THR A 197 8.98 0.46 -27.09
CA THR A 197 9.51 -0.67 -27.85
C THR A 197 9.27 -1.99 -27.10
N GLU A 198 9.61 -2.03 -25.82
CA GLU A 198 9.58 -3.25 -25.02
C GLU A 198 8.23 -3.53 -24.38
N LYS A 199 7.38 -2.50 -24.19
CA LYS A 199 6.03 -2.60 -23.62
C LYS A 199 6.00 -3.36 -22.28
N PRO A 200 6.79 -2.93 -21.27
CA PRO A 200 6.80 -3.58 -19.97
C PRO A 200 5.45 -3.45 -19.27
N ALA A 201 5.00 -4.52 -18.61
CA ALA A 201 3.84 -4.50 -17.73
C ALA A 201 4.13 -3.77 -16.40
N LEU A 202 5.39 -3.82 -15.95
CA LEU A 202 5.86 -3.19 -14.72
C LEU A 202 7.18 -2.46 -14.95
N VAL A 203 7.27 -1.22 -14.48
CA VAL A 203 8.53 -0.47 -14.37
C VAL A 203 8.83 -0.24 -12.89
N VAL A 204 10.03 -0.61 -12.46
CA VAL A 204 10.53 -0.37 -11.10
C VAL A 204 11.58 0.74 -11.15
N LEU A 205 11.45 1.75 -10.31
CA LEU A 205 12.45 2.81 -10.11
C LEU A 205 13.05 2.69 -8.71
N ASP A 206 14.34 2.33 -8.64
CA ASP A 206 15.06 2.05 -7.39
C ASP A 206 16.34 2.88 -7.25
N CYS A 207 16.35 4.03 -6.58
CA CYS A 207 15.25 4.67 -5.86
C CYS A 207 15.02 6.12 -6.32
N LEU A 208 13.86 6.68 -5.96
CA LEU A 208 13.47 8.05 -6.36
C LEU A 208 14.49 9.11 -5.96
N TYR A 209 15.15 8.93 -4.81
CA TYR A 209 16.08 9.92 -4.23
C TYR A 209 17.20 10.30 -5.19
N TRP A 210 17.77 9.32 -5.91
CA TRP A 210 18.86 9.53 -6.85
C TRP A 210 18.39 9.87 -8.27
N SER A 211 17.09 9.83 -8.52
CA SER A 211 16.54 10.05 -9.85
C SER A 211 16.42 11.52 -10.24
N HIS A 212 16.46 12.47 -9.28
CA HIS A 212 16.23 13.89 -9.56
C HIS A 212 17.07 14.85 -8.71
N ASN A 213 17.34 16.06 -9.22
CA ASN A 213 18.06 17.11 -8.45
C ASN A 213 17.14 18.08 -7.69
N ARG A 214 15.83 17.82 -7.65
CA ARG A 214 14.86 18.70 -6.98
C ARG A 214 14.80 18.42 -5.49
N GLY A 215 14.74 19.47 -4.66
CA GLY A 215 14.53 19.29 -3.22
C GLY A 215 13.18 18.63 -2.95
N GLU A 216 13.15 17.49 -2.25
CA GLU A 216 11.90 16.75 -1.96
C GLU A 216 10.88 17.54 -1.13
N ASN A 217 11.35 18.54 -0.40
CA ASN A 217 10.50 19.47 0.35
C ASN A 217 9.83 20.52 -0.58
N ASN A 218 10.26 20.61 -1.83
CA ASN A 218 9.67 21.49 -2.83
C ASN A 218 8.48 20.81 -3.51
N SER A 219 7.28 21.13 -3.01
CA SER A 219 6.03 20.56 -3.51
C SER A 219 5.78 20.77 -5.01
N SER A 220 6.24 21.90 -5.61
CA SER A 220 6.06 22.14 -7.05
C SER A 220 6.98 21.26 -7.89
N GLY A 221 8.21 21.06 -7.40
CA GLY A 221 9.18 20.14 -7.99
C GLY A 221 8.66 18.71 -8.03
N MET A 222 8.15 18.22 -6.90
CA MET A 222 7.63 16.85 -6.76
C MET A 222 6.35 16.62 -7.59
N LYS A 223 5.48 17.64 -7.71
CA LYS A 223 4.30 17.57 -8.59
C LYS A 223 4.68 17.39 -10.06
N ALA A 224 5.78 18.01 -10.52
CA ALA A 224 6.22 17.87 -11.90
C ALA A 224 6.73 16.44 -12.20
N ILE A 225 7.53 15.89 -11.29
CA ILE A 225 8.03 14.50 -11.39
C ILE A 225 6.87 13.51 -11.40
N LEU A 226 5.91 13.71 -10.50
CA LEU A 226 4.70 12.90 -10.47
C LEU A 226 3.90 12.97 -11.77
N ARG A 227 3.79 14.14 -12.40
CA ARG A 227 3.13 14.29 -13.71
C ARG A 227 3.85 13.50 -14.80
N GLN A 228 5.18 13.46 -14.76
CA GLN A 228 5.97 12.63 -15.67
C GLN A 228 5.64 11.15 -15.46
N PHE A 229 5.65 10.65 -14.22
CA PHE A 229 5.28 9.26 -13.92
C PHE A 229 3.86 8.91 -14.39
N THR A 230 2.87 9.79 -14.15
CA THR A 230 1.51 9.55 -14.65
C THR A 230 1.45 9.57 -16.17
N SER A 231 2.23 10.44 -16.83
CA SER A 231 2.31 10.48 -18.29
C SER A 231 2.89 9.19 -18.88
N LEU A 232 3.93 8.61 -18.26
CA LEU A 232 4.52 7.35 -18.71
C LEU A 232 3.54 6.18 -18.54
N ARG A 233 2.89 6.12 -17.36
CA ARG A 233 1.81 5.15 -17.09
C ARG A 233 0.71 5.24 -18.14
N ASP A 234 0.22 6.44 -18.43
CA ASP A 234 -0.92 6.65 -19.34
C ASP A 234 -0.54 6.36 -20.80
N ALA A 235 0.67 6.77 -21.22
CA ALA A 235 1.16 6.56 -22.58
C ALA A 235 1.40 5.07 -22.89
N HIS A 236 1.94 4.32 -21.93
CA HIS A 236 2.40 2.94 -22.15
C HIS A 236 1.56 1.88 -21.44
N LYS A 237 0.49 2.29 -20.75
CA LYS A 237 -0.46 1.42 -20.04
C LYS A 237 0.19 0.44 -19.06
N LEU A 238 1.23 0.88 -18.35
CA LEU A 238 2.04 0.06 -17.46
C LEU A 238 1.81 0.41 -15.97
N ALA A 239 2.23 -0.48 -15.06
CA ALA A 239 2.34 -0.15 -13.64
C ALA A 239 3.73 0.41 -13.33
N LEU A 240 3.80 1.49 -12.54
CA LEU A 240 5.05 1.96 -11.94
C LEU A 240 5.11 1.56 -10.47
N LEU A 241 6.27 1.07 -10.03
CA LEU A 241 6.63 0.93 -8.63
C LEU A 241 7.87 1.78 -8.34
N ILE A 242 7.71 2.76 -7.47
CA ILE A 242 8.76 3.73 -7.13
C ILE A 242 9.22 3.48 -5.70
N LEU A 243 10.52 3.25 -5.51
CA LEU A 243 11.10 3.05 -4.19
C LEU A 243 11.45 4.40 -3.57
N HIS A 244 11.09 4.57 -2.30
CA HIS A 244 11.31 5.82 -1.58
C HIS A 244 11.66 5.63 -0.11
N HIS A 245 12.12 6.68 0.55
CA HIS A 245 12.49 6.64 1.97
C HIS A 245 11.35 7.11 2.87
N THR A 246 11.40 6.70 4.13
CA THR A 246 10.56 7.27 5.19
C THR A 246 11.12 8.61 5.69
N ASN A 247 10.29 9.35 6.42
CA ASN A 247 10.72 10.45 7.26
C ASN A 247 11.51 9.94 8.48
N LYS A 248 12.47 10.75 8.95
CA LYS A 248 13.20 10.48 10.19
C LYS A 248 12.23 10.29 11.37
N GLY A 249 12.46 9.25 12.17
CA GLY A 249 11.64 8.95 13.35
C GLY A 249 10.32 8.22 13.07
N SER A 250 10.12 7.71 11.84
CA SER A 250 8.98 6.86 11.49
C SER A 250 8.96 5.53 12.24
N ARG A 251 10.14 4.98 12.61
CA ARG A 251 10.27 3.76 13.43
C ARG A 251 9.45 3.73 14.73
N TYR A 252 9.13 4.90 15.30
CA TYR A 252 8.38 5.03 16.56
C TYR A 252 6.86 5.19 16.38
N ARG A 253 6.36 5.15 15.14
CA ARG A 253 4.95 5.39 14.80
C ARG A 253 4.38 4.19 14.09
N GLY A 254 3.06 4.00 14.17
CA GLY A 254 2.34 3.05 13.33
C GLY A 254 2.71 3.18 11.84
N LEU A 255 2.70 2.06 11.10
CA LEU A 255 2.83 2.02 9.66
C LEU A 255 1.67 2.78 9.03
N HIS A 256 2.01 3.85 8.32
CA HIS A 256 1.05 4.84 7.85
C HIS A 256 1.63 5.61 6.65
N ASN A 257 0.78 5.98 5.71
CA ASN A 257 1.18 6.67 4.47
C ASN A 257 1.96 7.98 4.73
N ASN A 258 1.66 8.67 5.84
CA ASN A 258 2.36 9.90 6.26
C ASN A 258 3.84 9.66 6.63
N ASN A 259 4.25 8.42 6.86
CA ASN A 259 5.64 8.08 7.14
C ASN A 259 6.51 8.23 5.91
N MET A 260 5.96 8.16 4.69
CA MET A 260 6.71 8.39 3.45
C MET A 260 7.22 9.84 3.40
N ARG A 261 8.46 10.02 2.93
CA ARG A 261 9.01 11.36 2.69
C ARG A 261 8.25 12.04 1.56
N GLY A 262 7.95 13.33 1.71
CA GLY A 262 7.10 14.04 0.75
C GLY A 262 5.66 13.51 0.62
N SER A 263 5.16 12.76 1.61
CA SER A 263 3.86 12.07 1.58
C SER A 263 2.66 12.94 1.21
N GLY A 264 2.69 14.24 1.48
CA GLY A 264 1.61 15.15 1.06
C GLY A 264 1.40 15.20 -0.45
N VAL A 265 2.47 15.13 -1.26
CA VAL A 265 2.38 15.16 -2.73
C VAL A 265 2.29 13.73 -3.28
N PHE A 266 3.24 12.88 -2.92
CA PHE A 266 3.31 11.51 -3.45
C PHE A 266 2.19 10.63 -2.92
N GLY A 267 1.94 10.70 -1.62
CA GLY A 267 0.90 9.92 -0.96
C GLY A 267 -0.51 10.36 -1.34
N ALA A 268 -0.72 11.57 -1.86
CA ALA A 268 -2.01 11.98 -2.44
C ALA A 268 -2.20 11.36 -3.83
N ALA A 269 -1.17 11.39 -4.66
CA ALA A 269 -1.25 11.01 -6.06
C ALA A 269 -1.10 9.52 -6.35
N SER A 270 -0.42 8.78 -5.47
CA SER A 270 -0.25 7.34 -5.58
C SER A 270 -1.60 6.60 -5.63
N ASP A 271 -1.63 5.51 -6.37
CA ASP A 271 -2.75 4.57 -6.39
C ASP A 271 -2.63 3.59 -5.21
N THR A 272 -1.46 2.98 -5.04
CA THR A 272 -1.09 2.17 -3.88
C THR A 272 0.18 2.70 -3.20
N THR A 273 0.26 2.58 -1.87
CA THR A 273 1.47 2.89 -1.11
C THR A 273 1.74 1.79 -0.09
N LEU A 274 2.94 1.22 -0.15
CA LEU A 274 3.38 0.07 0.64
C LEU A 274 4.51 0.51 1.56
N GLU A 275 4.40 0.20 2.86
CA GLU A 275 5.47 0.42 3.83
C GLU A 275 6.16 -0.90 4.16
N LEU A 276 7.48 -0.95 4.02
CA LEU A 276 8.33 -2.05 4.47
C LEU A 276 9.27 -1.56 5.57
N ARG A 277 9.17 -2.15 6.76
CA ARG A 277 9.93 -1.75 7.94
C ARG A 277 10.55 -2.96 8.62
N ARG A 278 11.79 -2.85 9.11
CA ARG A 278 12.35 -3.89 9.99
C ARG A 278 11.54 -3.98 11.29
N SER A 279 11.39 -5.19 11.78
CA SER A 279 10.76 -5.45 13.07
C SER A 279 11.75 -5.12 14.18
N GLU A 280 11.30 -4.37 15.18
CA GLU A 280 12.11 -3.99 16.35
C GLU A 280 12.15 -5.12 17.39
N LYS A 281 11.23 -6.08 17.29
CA LYS A 281 11.22 -7.32 18.09
C LYS A 281 12.22 -8.36 17.58
N ASP A 282 12.52 -8.32 16.28
CA ASP A 282 13.33 -9.30 15.55
C ASP A 282 13.81 -8.67 14.24
N GLU A 283 15.09 -8.28 14.19
CA GLU A 283 15.69 -7.58 13.05
C GLU A 283 15.73 -8.43 11.77
N THR A 284 15.59 -9.76 11.88
CA THR A 284 15.52 -10.68 10.74
C THR A 284 14.16 -10.62 10.05
N LYS A 285 13.17 -9.95 10.66
CA LYS A 285 11.80 -9.83 10.13
C LYS A 285 11.46 -8.40 9.73
N ARG A 286 10.49 -8.28 8.84
CA ARG A 286 10.00 -7.00 8.30
C ARG A 286 8.48 -6.96 8.35
N LEU A 287 7.92 -5.86 8.84
CA LEU A 287 6.52 -5.53 8.63
C LEU A 287 6.34 -5.02 7.19
N PHE A 288 5.38 -5.60 6.46
CA PHE A 288 4.94 -5.18 5.14
C PHE A 288 3.46 -4.83 5.20
N LYS A 289 3.09 -3.59 4.85
CA LYS A 289 1.70 -3.11 4.94
C LYS A 289 1.31 -2.21 3.77
N PRO A 290 0.16 -2.47 3.12
CA PRO A 290 -0.48 -1.49 2.26
C PRO A 290 -1.05 -0.34 3.09
N THR A 291 -0.32 0.78 3.14
CA THR A 291 -0.72 1.97 3.91
C THR A 291 -1.72 2.85 3.17
N LYS A 292 -1.87 2.67 1.85
CA LYS A 292 -2.92 3.28 1.02
C LYS A 292 -3.28 2.33 -0.12
N LEU A 293 -4.59 2.17 -0.37
CA LEU A 293 -5.14 1.48 -1.54
C LEU A 293 -6.27 2.33 -2.13
N ARG A 294 -6.16 2.78 -3.38
CA ARG A 294 -7.21 3.57 -4.04
C ARG A 294 -8.36 2.73 -4.57
N TYR A 295 -8.08 1.48 -4.95
CA TYR A 295 -9.03 0.64 -5.70
C TYR A 295 -9.37 -0.69 -5.00
N ASN A 296 -8.96 -0.86 -3.75
CA ASN A 296 -9.26 -2.04 -2.94
C ASN A 296 -9.95 -1.62 -1.63
N ASN A 297 -10.37 -2.60 -0.84
CA ASN A 297 -11.00 -2.38 0.46
C ASN A 297 -9.99 -2.35 1.61
N ASP A 298 -10.44 -1.89 2.77
CA ASP A 298 -9.60 -1.78 3.97
C ASP A 298 -9.16 -3.13 4.55
N ALA A 299 -9.85 -4.24 4.24
CA ALA A 299 -9.46 -5.57 4.73
C ALA A 299 -8.08 -6.00 4.19
N MET A 300 -7.68 -5.49 3.02
CA MET A 300 -6.39 -5.75 2.39
C MET A 300 -5.23 -4.90 2.96
N ARG A 301 -5.48 -4.04 3.95
CA ARG A 301 -4.46 -3.15 4.56
C ARG A 301 -3.82 -3.72 5.82
N SER A 302 -4.06 -5.00 6.11
CA SER A 302 -3.52 -5.69 7.27
C SER A 302 -2.00 -5.86 7.13
N PRO A 303 -1.21 -5.57 8.18
CA PRO A 303 0.23 -5.77 8.16
C PRO A 303 0.58 -7.27 8.12
N ARG A 304 1.64 -7.59 7.40
CA ARG A 304 2.17 -8.94 7.22
C ARG A 304 3.62 -9.00 7.68
N LEU A 305 4.05 -10.14 8.18
CA LEU A 305 5.41 -10.35 8.69
C LEU A 305 6.25 -11.11 7.67
N LEU A 306 7.27 -10.46 7.11
CA LEU A 306 8.15 -11.07 6.12
C LEU A 306 9.49 -11.45 6.75
N SER A 307 10.09 -12.55 6.29
CA SER A 307 11.47 -12.94 6.58
C SER A 307 12.24 -13.02 5.26
N LEU A 308 13.53 -12.71 5.29
CA LEU A 308 14.39 -12.86 4.11
C LEU A 308 15.11 -14.19 4.22
N ALA A 309 15.03 -15.03 3.19
CA ALA A 309 15.82 -16.26 3.12
C ALA A 309 17.26 -15.92 2.76
N ASP A 310 18.21 -16.16 3.67
CA ASP A 310 19.61 -15.73 3.51
C ASP A 310 20.30 -16.35 2.29
N ASN A 311 19.91 -17.57 1.91
CA ASN A 311 20.52 -18.32 0.82
C ASN A 311 20.06 -17.88 -0.58
N SER A 312 18.90 -17.22 -0.69
CA SER A 312 18.24 -16.96 -1.97
C SER A 312 17.82 -15.50 -2.14
N LEU A 313 17.85 -14.72 -1.05
CA LEU A 313 17.38 -13.34 -0.99
C LEU A 313 15.90 -13.18 -1.37
N TRP A 314 15.11 -14.25 -1.24
CA TRP A 314 13.66 -14.21 -1.41
C TRP A 314 12.97 -13.91 -0.09
N PHE A 315 11.99 -13.00 -0.13
CA PHE A 315 11.09 -12.79 0.99
C PHE A 315 10.08 -13.91 1.09
N VAL A 316 9.92 -14.42 2.30
CA VAL A 316 8.88 -15.38 2.68
C VAL A 316 7.86 -14.65 3.55
N ASP A 317 6.59 -14.87 3.25
CA ASP A 317 5.47 -14.31 3.98
C ASP A 317 5.09 -15.23 5.14
N ASN A 318 5.23 -14.73 6.37
CA ASN A 318 4.91 -15.48 7.60
C ASN A 318 3.48 -15.21 8.10
N GLY A 319 2.64 -14.58 7.29
CA GLY A 319 1.24 -14.30 7.62
C GLY A 319 1.01 -12.92 8.25
N ALA A 320 -0.18 -12.77 8.84
CA ALA A 320 -0.59 -11.54 9.50
C ALA A 320 0.31 -11.24 10.71
N ALA A 321 0.58 -9.95 10.94
CA ALA A 321 1.36 -9.47 12.07
C ALA A 321 0.50 -8.58 12.97
N ASP A 322 0.78 -8.58 14.27
CA ASP A 322 0.36 -7.47 15.13
C ASP A 322 1.41 -6.36 15.02
N GLU A 323 0.99 -5.21 14.49
CA GLU A 323 1.87 -4.08 14.27
C GLU A 323 2.54 -3.58 15.56
N ASP A 324 1.79 -3.58 16.67
CA ASP A 324 2.23 -3.01 17.95
C ASP A 324 3.33 -3.86 18.60
N GLU A 325 3.42 -5.14 18.26
CA GLU A 325 4.48 -6.03 18.74
C GLU A 325 5.84 -5.76 18.08
N HIS A 326 5.84 -5.15 16.89
CA HIS A 326 7.01 -5.06 16.02
C HIS A 326 7.51 -3.63 15.81
N ILE A 327 6.80 -2.64 16.35
CA ILE A 327 7.21 -1.23 16.32
C ILE A 327 8.01 -0.89 17.57
N ALA A 328 9.00 -0.02 17.39
CA ALA A 328 9.75 0.52 18.52
C ALA A 328 8.76 1.28 19.39
N LYS A 329 8.53 0.78 20.61
CA LYS A 329 7.93 1.61 21.64
C LYS A 329 8.77 2.87 21.68
N ALA A 330 8.14 4.03 21.50
CA ALA A 330 8.84 5.29 21.64
C ALA A 330 9.54 5.23 22.99
N GLN A 331 10.87 5.08 22.97
CA GLN A 331 11.66 5.52 24.09
C GLN A 331 11.32 7.00 24.15
N THR A 332 10.48 7.38 25.09
CA THR A 332 10.70 8.63 25.77
C THR A 332 12.09 8.52 26.38
N SER A 333 13.15 8.65 25.57
CA SER A 333 14.25 9.50 25.97
C SER A 333 13.65 10.91 26.04
N LYS A 334 12.86 11.08 27.10
CA LYS A 334 12.89 12.30 27.85
C LYS A 334 14.38 12.44 28.20
N GLU A 335 15.13 13.09 27.32
CA GLU A 335 16.03 14.13 27.80
C GLU A 335 15.11 15.11 28.55
N GLU A 336 14.74 14.68 29.76
CA GLU A 336 13.90 15.43 30.67
C GLU A 336 14.87 16.47 31.21
N ILE A 337 14.77 17.65 30.63
CA ILE A 337 15.34 18.82 31.27
C ILE A 337 14.60 18.91 32.59
N ASN A 338 15.32 18.73 33.71
CA ASN A 338 14.76 18.95 35.04
C ASN A 338 14.52 20.45 35.21
N LEU A 339 13.40 20.96 34.67
CA LEU A 339 13.13 22.39 34.60
C LEU A 339 13.01 23.04 35.99
N THR A 340 12.74 22.27 37.05
CA THR A 340 12.78 22.74 38.44
C THR A 340 14.19 22.93 38.99
N GLU A 341 15.21 22.30 38.40
CA GLU A 341 16.62 22.61 38.68
C GLU A 341 17.13 23.80 37.85
N ILE A 342 16.54 24.02 36.66
CA ILE A 342 16.88 25.14 35.77
C ILE A 342 16.22 26.45 36.20
N VAL A 343 14.96 26.38 36.66
CA VAL A 343 14.17 27.49 37.20
C VAL A 343 13.85 27.14 38.64
N GLN A 344 14.60 27.72 39.57
CA GLN A 344 14.43 27.43 41.00
C GLN A 344 13.08 27.99 41.51
N GLN A 345 12.59 27.44 42.62
CA GLN A 345 11.31 27.87 43.20
C GLN A 345 11.31 29.37 43.50
N GLY A 346 10.34 30.10 42.93
CA GLY A 346 10.26 31.57 43.06
C GLY A 346 11.20 32.36 42.15
N GLU A 347 12.06 31.70 41.37
CA GLU A 347 12.87 32.33 40.33
C GLU A 347 12.01 32.67 39.11
N THR A 348 12.23 33.84 38.51
CA THR A 348 11.57 34.26 37.28
C THR A 348 12.62 34.40 36.17
N LEU A 349 12.50 33.59 35.13
CA LEU A 349 13.44 33.58 34.00
C LEU A 349 12.72 33.78 32.67
N THR A 350 13.43 34.40 31.75
CA THR A 350 13.04 34.50 30.34
C THR A 350 13.38 33.21 29.60
N ARG A 351 12.70 33.00 28.45
CA ARG A 351 13.02 31.90 27.54
C ARG A 351 14.51 31.88 27.18
N GLU A 352 15.09 33.05 26.90
CA GLU A 352 16.49 33.17 26.47
C GLU A 352 17.48 32.70 27.55
N GLU A 353 17.21 33.04 28.82
CA GLU A 353 18.03 32.60 29.96
C GLU A 353 17.93 31.10 30.19
N ILE A 354 16.72 30.53 30.12
CA ILE A 354 16.50 29.08 30.23
C ILE A 354 17.22 28.34 29.11
N LEU A 355 17.13 28.87 27.88
CA LEU A 355 17.74 28.30 26.70
C LEU A 355 19.27 28.32 26.81
N LYS A 356 19.85 29.42 27.33
CA LYS A 356 21.29 29.51 27.63
C LYS A 356 21.72 28.47 28.68
N ARG A 357 20.97 28.30 29.77
CA ARG A 357 21.27 27.29 30.82
C ARG A 357 21.21 25.86 30.25
N CYS A 358 20.17 25.56 29.48
CA CYS A 358 20.00 24.23 28.91
C CYS A 358 21.01 23.91 27.80
N MET A 359 21.40 24.89 26.97
CA MET A 359 22.43 24.70 25.95
C MET A 359 23.80 24.43 26.55
N ALA A 360 24.13 25.06 27.70
CA ALA A 360 25.36 24.76 28.43
C ALA A 360 25.42 23.30 28.95
N MET A 361 24.26 22.65 29.08
CA MET A 361 24.11 21.24 29.45
C MET A 361 23.97 20.32 28.23
N GLY A 362 24.17 20.84 27.02
CA GLY A 362 24.13 20.06 25.77
C GLY A 362 22.75 19.89 25.14
N PHE A 363 21.71 20.54 25.67
CA PHE A 363 20.36 20.42 25.11
C PHE A 363 20.14 21.34 23.89
N SER A 364 19.48 20.82 22.85
CA SER A 364 19.09 21.62 21.68
C SER A 364 17.95 22.59 22.01
N GLU A 365 17.90 23.74 21.32
CA GLU A 365 16.78 24.71 21.43
C GLU A 365 15.41 24.05 21.27
N ARG A 366 15.29 23.12 20.31
CA ARG A 366 14.05 22.38 20.05
C ARG A 366 13.63 21.50 21.24
N THR A 367 14.60 20.92 21.94
CA THR A 367 14.37 20.13 23.17
C THR A 367 13.88 21.03 24.31
N VAL A 368 14.46 22.22 24.47
CA VAL A 368 14.07 23.21 25.50
C VAL A 368 12.64 23.69 25.28
N ASP A 369 12.29 24.11 24.06
CA ASP A 369 10.95 24.62 23.76
C ASP A 369 9.85 23.58 23.97
N ARG A 370 10.14 22.32 23.61
CA ARG A 370 9.23 21.19 23.83
C ARG A 370 8.95 20.99 25.32
N ASN A 371 10.00 20.99 26.15
CA ASN A 371 9.88 20.80 27.60
C ASN A 371 9.20 22.00 28.29
N LEU A 372 9.48 23.24 27.88
CA LEU A 372 8.80 24.43 28.39
C LEU A 372 7.29 24.42 28.09
N LYS A 373 6.92 23.99 26.87
CA LYS A 373 5.51 23.84 26.48
C LYS A 373 4.80 22.78 27.33
N GLN A 374 5.48 21.68 27.63
CA GLN A 374 4.95 20.62 28.48
C GLN A 374 4.83 21.06 29.94
N ALA A 375 5.85 21.72 30.51
CA ALA A 375 5.85 22.24 31.88
C ALA A 375 4.73 23.26 32.11
N LYS A 376 4.47 24.13 31.11
CA LYS A 376 3.32 25.05 31.14
C LYS A 376 1.99 24.30 31.13
N LYS A 377 1.88 23.20 30.37
CA LYS A 377 0.65 22.39 30.27
C LYS A 377 0.39 21.59 31.54
N THR A 378 1.44 21.09 32.20
CA THR A 378 1.35 20.31 33.43
C THR A 378 1.30 21.17 34.70
N GLY A 379 1.49 22.48 34.58
CA GLY A 379 1.52 23.41 35.72
C GLY A 379 2.83 23.42 36.50
N LEU A 380 3.87 22.73 36.00
CA LEU A 380 5.21 22.69 36.61
C LEU A 380 5.89 24.06 36.61
N LEU A 381 5.63 24.89 35.59
CA LEU A 381 6.07 26.29 35.54
C LEU A 381 4.88 27.20 35.26
N LYS A 382 4.82 28.35 35.94
CA LYS A 382 3.84 29.41 35.64
C LYS A 382 4.40 30.34 34.58
N SER A 383 3.55 30.82 33.67
CA SER A 383 3.95 31.76 32.61
C SER A 383 3.10 33.03 32.71
N PRO A 384 3.54 34.04 33.50
CA PRO A 384 2.77 35.26 33.73
C PRO A 384 2.66 36.13 32.47
N ARG A 385 3.66 36.05 31.58
CA ARG A 385 3.71 36.75 30.29
C ARG A 385 4.40 35.87 29.25
N LYS A 386 4.14 36.13 27.97
CA LYS A 386 4.72 35.36 26.85
C LYS A 386 6.26 35.38 26.95
N GLY A 387 6.87 34.20 27.02
CA GLY A 387 8.33 34.06 27.09
C GLY A 387 8.94 34.22 28.48
N VAL A 388 8.12 34.36 29.54
CA VAL A 388 8.58 34.40 30.93
C VAL A 388 8.02 33.20 31.68
N TYR A 389 8.84 32.57 32.52
CA TYR A 389 8.54 31.37 33.28
C TYR A 389 8.94 31.55 34.75
N VAL A 390 8.12 31.01 35.66
CA VAL A 390 8.32 31.07 37.10
C VAL A 390 8.27 29.65 37.67
N GLY A 391 9.28 29.32 38.47
CA GLY A 391 9.46 28.03 39.16
C GLY A 391 8.54 27.82 40.35
#